data_AF-A0A2M7DL33-F1
#
_entry.id   AF-A0A2M7DL33-F1
#
_cell.length_a   1.000
_cell.length_b   1.000
_cell.length_c   1.000
_cell.angle_alpha   90.00
_cell.angle_beta   90.00
_cell.angle_gamma   90.00
#
_symmetry.space_group_name_H-M   'P 1'
#
loop_
_entity.id
_entity.type
_entity.pdbx_description
1 polymer ?
#
loop_
_entity_poly.entity_id
_entity_poly.type
_entity_poly.pdbx_seq_one_letter_code
_entity_poly.pdbx_strand_id
1 'polypeptide(L)'
;MRKLIIVLLALVIILPTQAATTDFTADGNITVSSVTFGAGTTDMLIMDTSTAESWEFDAGAFTVTNPGTFKVGSSDSSVKSIKFAQGSANLACAENTTPGTSYATAPADNRRNLYYYSFHHYRLHFPLRGR
;
A
#
# COMPACT_ATOMS: atom_id res chain seq x y z
N MET A 1 38.27 32.25 27.11
CA MET A 1 37.75 32.04 25.75
C MET A 1 37.34 30.59 25.45
N ARG A 2 38.01 29.55 25.98
CA ARG A 2 37.63 28.12 25.79
C ARG A 2 36.23 27.72 26.31
N LYS A 3 35.70 28.38 27.35
CA LYS A 3 34.38 28.06 27.93
C LYS A 3 33.19 28.48 27.06
N LEU A 4 33.38 29.42 26.13
CA LEU A 4 32.33 29.93 25.25
C LEU A 4 32.01 28.97 24.08
N ILE A 5 33.00 28.15 23.69
CA ILE A 5 32.84 27.17 22.60
C ILE A 5 31.92 26.01 23.02
N ILE A 6 31.92 25.64 24.30
CA ILE A 6 31.09 24.53 24.81
C ILE A 6 29.61 24.92 24.86
N VAL A 7 29.31 26.18 25.20
CA VAL A 7 27.93 26.69 25.23
C VAL A 7 27.35 26.79 23.82
N LEU A 8 28.15 27.16 22.82
CA LEU A 8 27.70 27.23 21.43
C LEU A 8 27.45 25.85 20.82
N LEU A 9 28.20 24.82 21.23
CA LEU A 9 28.02 23.44 20.75
C LEU A 9 26.76 22.78 21.35
N ALA A 10 26.40 23.11 22.59
CA ALA A 10 25.20 22.61 23.25
C ALA A 10 23.89 23.18 22.67
N LEU A 11 23.94 24.37 22.05
CA LEU A 11 22.76 25.04 21.52
C LEU A 11 22.30 24.52 20.14
N VAL A 12 23.15 23.74 19.45
CA VAL A 12 22.86 23.20 18.11
C VAL A 12 22.03 21.90 18.16
N ILE A 13 21.78 21.33 19.33
CA ILE A 13 21.17 19.99 19.47
C ILE A 13 19.63 20.02 19.59
N ILE A 14 18.99 21.20 19.56
CA ILE A 14 17.53 21.33 19.68
C ILE A 14 16.86 21.68 18.34
N LEU A 15 17.44 21.25 17.22
CA LEU A 15 16.74 21.36 15.95
C LEU A 15 15.58 20.35 15.93
N PRO A 16 14.33 20.79 15.68
CA PRO A 16 13.24 19.85 15.48
C PRO A 16 13.62 18.96 14.30
N THR A 17 13.66 17.65 14.52
CA THR A 17 13.67 16.69 13.43
C THR A 17 12.36 16.88 12.70
N GLN A 18 12.39 17.59 11.57
CA GLN A 18 11.26 17.57 10.65
C GLN A 18 11.18 16.13 10.15
N ALA A 19 10.24 15.36 10.71
CA ALA A 19 9.87 14.07 10.15
C ALA A 19 9.37 14.38 8.74
N ALA A 20 10.17 14.03 7.73
CA ALA A 20 9.72 14.08 6.36
C ALA A 20 8.58 13.07 6.26
N THR A 21 7.34 13.54 6.24
CA THR A 21 6.21 12.77 5.71
C THR A 21 6.40 12.77 4.21
N THR A 22 7.24 11.88 3.70
CA THR A 22 7.48 11.76 2.25
C THR A 22 6.25 11.14 1.62
N ASP A 23 5.23 11.96 1.39
CA ASP A 23 3.99 11.51 0.79
C ASP A 23 4.29 10.88 -0.57
N PHE A 24 4.04 9.58 -0.69
CA PHE A 24 4.07 8.86 -1.93
C PHE A 24 2.92 9.34 -2.83
N THR A 25 3.24 9.66 -4.08
CA THR A 25 2.27 9.89 -5.14
C THR A 25 2.73 9.15 -6.40
N ALA A 26 1.88 8.26 -6.93
CA ALA A 26 2.13 7.59 -8.20
C ALA A 26 1.76 8.53 -9.36
N ASP A 27 2.76 8.94 -10.15
CA ASP A 27 2.60 9.75 -11.37
C ASP A 27 2.28 8.91 -12.63
N GLY A 28 2.33 7.59 -12.47
CA GLY A 28 1.87 6.59 -13.43
C GLY A 28 1.66 5.25 -12.73
N ASN A 29 1.24 4.23 -13.47
CA ASN A 29 1.15 2.87 -12.92
C ASN A 29 2.57 2.37 -12.57
N ILE A 30 2.76 1.90 -11.34
CA ILE A 30 4.01 1.29 -10.88
C ILE A 30 3.82 -0.22 -10.82
N THR A 31 4.67 -0.94 -11.55
CA THR A 31 4.69 -2.40 -11.49
C THR A 31 5.50 -2.87 -10.29
N VAL A 32 4.86 -3.67 -9.43
CA VAL A 32 5.51 -4.44 -8.37
C VAL A 32 5.57 -5.89 -8.86
N SER A 33 6.76 -6.31 -9.26
CA SER A 33 6.96 -7.62 -9.86
C SER A 33 7.11 -8.74 -8.83
N SER A 34 6.86 -9.97 -9.27
CA SER A 34 7.12 -11.19 -8.48
C SER A 34 6.37 -11.25 -7.13
N VAL A 35 5.13 -10.72 -7.11
CA VAL A 35 4.23 -10.83 -5.97
C VAL A 35 3.82 -12.29 -5.81
N THR A 36 4.36 -12.93 -4.77
CA THR A 36 4.09 -14.35 -4.49
C THR A 36 2.81 -14.49 -3.68
N PHE A 37 1.91 -15.38 -4.11
CA PHE A 37 0.70 -15.73 -3.38
C PHE A 37 0.37 -17.22 -3.57
N GLY A 38 0.19 -17.95 -2.47
CA GLY A 38 0.04 -19.40 -2.53
C GLY A 38 1.22 -20.05 -3.26
N ALA A 39 0.97 -20.70 -4.40
CA ALA A 39 1.99 -21.34 -5.23
C ALA A 39 2.38 -20.54 -6.49
N GLY A 40 1.77 -19.37 -6.71
CA GLY A 40 1.98 -18.55 -7.91
C GLY A 40 2.72 -17.26 -7.63
N THR A 41 3.29 -16.68 -8.69
CA THR A 41 3.87 -15.33 -8.71
C THR A 41 3.23 -14.54 -9.82
N THR A 42 2.89 -13.28 -9.56
CA THR A 42 2.33 -12.37 -10.58
C THR A 42 2.86 -10.95 -10.40
N ASP A 43 2.62 -10.10 -11.39
CA ASP A 43 2.92 -8.69 -11.32
C ASP A 43 1.68 -7.91 -10.87
N MET A 44 1.89 -7.00 -9.93
CA MET A 44 0.87 -6.11 -9.39
C MET A 44 1.13 -4.69 -9.84
N LEU A 45 0.06 -3.90 -9.92
CA LEU A 45 0.13 -2.49 -10.28
C LEU A 45 -0.32 -1.66 -9.10
N ILE A 46 0.51 -0.73 -8.64
CA ILE A 46 0.00 0.44 -7.92
C ILE A 46 -0.47 1.40 -9.01
N MET A 47 -1.75 1.75 -8.98
CA MET A 47 -2.34 2.56 -10.06
C MET A 47 -1.85 4.00 -9.98
N ASP A 48 -1.86 4.68 -11.11
CA ASP A 48 -1.72 6.13 -11.22
C ASP A 48 -2.58 6.87 -10.20
N THR A 49 -2.14 8.06 -9.77
CA THR A 49 -2.79 8.91 -8.76
C THR A 49 -2.87 8.29 -7.36
N SER A 50 -2.23 7.15 -7.12
CA SER A 50 -2.20 6.54 -5.78
C SER A 50 -1.42 7.41 -4.80
N THR A 51 -1.98 7.62 -3.62
CA THR A 51 -1.34 8.42 -2.57
C THR A 51 -1.31 7.71 -1.22
N ALA A 52 -0.21 7.89 -0.48
CA ALA A 52 -0.03 7.40 0.90
C ALA A 52 1.13 8.17 1.56
N GLU A 53 1.24 8.18 2.89
CA GLU A 53 2.46 8.70 3.54
C GLU A 53 3.67 7.82 3.23
N SER A 54 3.47 6.50 3.20
CA SER A 54 4.51 5.55 2.75
C SER A 54 3.87 4.23 2.37
N TRP A 55 4.60 3.45 1.59
CA TRP A 55 4.27 2.06 1.35
C TRP A 55 5.54 1.23 1.24
N GLU A 56 5.43 -0.03 1.62
CA GLU A 56 6.47 -1.03 1.49
C GLU A 56 5.86 -2.31 0.95
N PHE A 57 6.64 -3.09 0.22
CA PHE A 57 6.26 -4.41 -0.26
C PHE A 57 7.23 -5.46 0.29
N ASP A 58 6.68 -6.50 0.92
CA ASP A 58 7.45 -7.64 1.39
C ASP A 58 6.68 -8.94 1.09
N ALA A 59 7.33 -9.85 0.36
CA ALA A 59 6.92 -11.23 0.12
C ALA A 59 5.42 -11.47 -0.19
N GLY A 60 4.77 -10.56 -0.92
CA GLY A 60 3.35 -10.69 -1.31
C GLY A 60 2.37 -9.78 -0.57
N ALA A 61 2.82 -9.03 0.44
CA ALA A 61 2.00 -8.09 1.19
C ALA A 61 2.49 -6.65 0.97
N PHE A 62 1.55 -5.69 0.87
CA PHE A 62 1.91 -4.28 0.95
C PHE A 62 1.54 -3.73 2.31
N THR A 63 2.50 -3.07 2.96
CA THR A 63 2.21 -2.23 4.12
C THR A 63 2.00 -0.83 3.61
N VAL A 64 0.83 -0.23 3.86
CA VAL A 64 0.54 1.15 3.44
C VAL A 64 0.25 1.96 4.68
N THR A 65 1.03 3.00 4.89
CA THR A 65 0.87 3.93 6.02
C THR A 65 0.06 5.11 5.56
N ASN A 66 -1.02 5.42 6.29
CA ASN A 66 -1.88 6.57 6.04
C ASN A 66 -2.28 6.68 4.55
N PRO A 67 -2.95 5.65 3.99
CA PRO A 67 -3.40 5.71 2.60
C PRO A 67 -4.35 6.90 2.38
N GLY A 68 -4.06 7.67 1.33
CA GLY A 68 -5.02 8.56 0.71
C GLY A 68 -5.87 7.77 -0.27
N THR A 69 -5.61 7.94 -1.56
CA THR A 69 -6.27 7.17 -2.63
C THR A 69 -5.36 6.03 -3.10
N PHE A 70 -4.97 5.12 -2.22
CA PHE A 70 -4.04 4.05 -2.62
C PHE A 70 -4.77 2.92 -3.37
N LYS A 71 -4.48 2.72 -4.65
CA LYS A 71 -5.17 1.77 -5.53
C LYS A 71 -4.21 0.70 -6.02
N VAL A 72 -4.66 -0.55 -5.99
CA VAL A 72 -3.88 -1.69 -6.51
C VAL A 72 -4.70 -2.52 -7.47
N GLY A 73 -4.10 -2.86 -8.60
CA GLY A 73 -4.65 -3.71 -9.66
C GLY A 73 -3.63 -4.73 -10.15
N SER A 74 -3.95 -5.47 -11.20
CA SER A 74 -3.01 -6.37 -11.87
C SER A 74 -3.23 -6.35 -13.39
N SER A 75 -2.16 -6.39 -14.15
CA SER A 75 -2.20 -6.62 -15.60
C SER A 75 -2.30 -8.10 -15.98
N ASP A 76 -2.18 -9.02 -15.00
CA ASP A 76 -2.27 -10.45 -15.24
C ASP A 76 -3.73 -10.93 -15.24
N SER A 77 -4.15 -11.52 -16.35
CA SER A 77 -5.50 -12.12 -16.49
C SER A 77 -5.73 -13.39 -15.64
N SER A 78 -4.66 -13.98 -15.12
CA SER A 78 -4.72 -15.11 -14.19
C SER A 78 -5.27 -14.68 -12.82
N VAL A 79 -4.98 -13.44 -12.42
CA VAL A 79 -5.52 -12.80 -11.23
C VAL A 79 -7.01 -12.53 -11.44
N LYS A 80 -7.89 -13.10 -10.59
CA LYS A 80 -9.35 -12.90 -10.70
C LYS A 80 -9.90 -11.83 -9.78
N SER A 81 -9.26 -11.60 -8.64
CA SER A 81 -9.73 -10.62 -7.66
C SER A 81 -8.56 -10.00 -6.91
N ILE A 82 -8.63 -8.70 -6.65
CA ILE A 82 -7.72 -7.96 -5.79
C ILE A 82 -8.44 -7.69 -4.47
N LYS A 83 -7.72 -7.80 -3.37
CA LYS A 83 -8.30 -7.70 -2.03
C LYS A 83 -7.35 -6.97 -1.10
N PHE A 84 -7.90 -6.13 -0.23
CA PHE A 84 -7.21 -5.55 0.92
C PHE A 84 -7.72 -6.22 2.19
N ALA A 85 -6.82 -6.74 3.01
CA ALA A 85 -7.16 -7.30 4.32
C ALA A 85 -6.23 -6.77 5.41
N GLN A 86 -6.79 -6.54 6.60
CA GLN A 86 -6.02 -6.21 7.79
C GLN A 86 -6.17 -7.35 8.80
N GLY A 87 -5.08 -8.06 9.07
CA GLY A 87 -5.15 -9.33 9.78
C GLY A 87 -6.09 -10.31 9.05
N SER A 88 -7.11 -10.82 9.75
CA SER A 88 -8.12 -11.71 9.17
C SER A 88 -9.33 -10.99 8.56
N ALA A 89 -9.41 -9.66 8.68
CA ALA A 89 -10.57 -8.89 8.24
C ALA A 89 -10.40 -8.42 6.79
N ASN A 90 -11.40 -8.71 5.96
CA ASN A 90 -11.46 -8.23 4.57
C ASN A 90 -12.01 -6.80 4.58
N LEU A 91 -11.25 -5.84 4.05
CA LEU A 91 -11.62 -4.43 4.09
C LEU A 91 -12.12 -3.92 2.74
N ALA A 92 -11.49 -4.34 1.65
CA ALA A 92 -11.91 -4.00 0.30
C ALA A 92 -11.63 -5.17 -0.65
N CYS A 93 -12.41 -5.28 -1.72
CA CYS A 93 -12.20 -6.28 -2.75
C CYS A 93 -12.77 -5.79 -4.09
N ALA A 94 -12.10 -6.13 -5.18
CA ALA A 94 -12.55 -5.88 -6.54
C ALA A 94 -12.21 -7.07 -7.44
N GLU A 95 -13.06 -7.34 -8.41
CA GLU A 95 -12.74 -8.30 -9.47
C GLU A 95 -11.76 -7.68 -10.48
N ASN A 96 -10.83 -8.50 -10.99
CA ASN A 96 -9.91 -8.08 -12.06
C ASN A 96 -10.51 -8.40 -13.43
N THR A 97 -11.65 -7.77 -13.74
CA THR A 97 -12.40 -8.03 -14.98
C THR A 97 -11.72 -7.47 -16.22
N THR A 98 -10.98 -6.38 -16.08
CA THR A 98 -10.19 -5.74 -17.14
C THR A 98 -8.75 -5.59 -16.65
N PRO A 99 -7.86 -6.57 -16.95
CA PRO A 99 -6.48 -6.52 -16.51
C PRO A 99 -5.79 -5.22 -16.94
N GLY A 100 -5.07 -4.61 -16.00
CA GLY A 100 -4.36 -3.34 -16.19
C GLY A 100 -5.18 -2.10 -15.85
N THR A 101 -6.51 -2.21 -15.68
CA THR A 101 -7.38 -1.08 -15.30
C THR A 101 -8.32 -1.37 -14.14
N SER A 102 -8.66 -2.62 -13.87
CA SER A 102 -9.38 -3.01 -12.65
C SER A 102 -8.49 -2.85 -11.42
N TYR A 103 -9.02 -2.27 -10.35
CA TYR A 103 -8.31 -2.07 -9.09
C TYR A 103 -9.24 -2.18 -7.88
N ALA A 104 -8.65 -2.48 -6.74
CA ALA A 104 -9.25 -2.23 -5.43
C ALA A 104 -8.57 -1.01 -4.80
N THR A 105 -9.29 -0.30 -3.94
CA THR A 105 -8.78 0.86 -3.21
C THR A 105 -8.60 0.51 -1.75
N ALA A 106 -7.44 0.86 -1.18
CA ALA A 106 -7.22 0.78 0.26
C ALA A 106 -8.25 1.66 0.98
N PRO A 107 -8.87 1.17 2.06
CA PRO A 107 -9.69 2.04 2.90
C PRO A 107 -8.83 3.20 3.43
N ALA A 108 -9.33 4.43 3.29
CA ALA A 108 -8.69 5.58 3.90
C ALA A 108 -8.72 5.41 5.43
N ASP A 109 -7.54 5.42 6.03
CA ASP A 109 -7.37 5.32 7.47
C ASP A 109 -6.07 6.03 7.84
N ASN A 110 -6.06 6.73 8.96
CA ASN A 110 -4.96 7.51 9.50
C ASN A 110 -4.07 6.68 10.44
N ARG A 111 -3.87 5.40 10.13
CA ARG A 111 -2.99 4.46 10.85
C ARG A 111 -2.08 3.69 9.90
N ARG A 112 -0.98 3.13 10.43
CA ARG A 112 -0.20 2.09 9.74
C ARG A 112 -1.07 0.84 9.60
N ASN A 113 -1.47 0.55 8.38
CA ASN A 113 -2.25 -0.65 8.08
C ASN A 113 -1.42 -1.61 7.24
N LEU A 114 -1.26 -2.81 7.78
CA LEU A 114 -0.72 -3.93 7.04
C LEU A 114 -1.84 -4.48 6.15
N TYR A 115 -1.73 -4.26 4.84
CA TYR A 115 -2.72 -4.73 3.87
C TYR A 115 -2.19 -6.00 3.19
N TYR A 116 -2.81 -7.11 3.51
CA TYR A 116 -2.59 -8.36 2.79
C TYR A 116 -3.43 -8.37 1.53
N TYR A 117 -2.79 -8.76 0.43
CA TYR A 117 -3.47 -9.05 -0.83
C TYR A 117 -3.64 -10.55 -0.98
N SER A 118 -4.82 -10.95 -1.41
CA SER A 118 -5.12 -12.36 -1.67
C SER A 118 -5.88 -12.44 -2.98
N PHE A 119 -5.25 -13.05 -3.99
CA PHE A 119 -5.88 -13.35 -5.26
C PHE A 119 -6.57 -14.69 -5.14
N HIS A 120 -7.90 -14.70 -5.24
CA HIS A 120 -8.60 -15.97 -5.37
C HIS A 120 -8.64 -16.33 -6.86
N HIS A 121 -8.10 -17.49 -7.23
CA HIS A 121 -8.33 -18.13 -8.54
C HIS A 121 -9.80 -18.55 -8.75
N TYR A 122 -10.62 -18.45 -7.70
CA TYR A 122 -12.04 -18.75 -7.74
C TYR A 122 -12.84 -17.45 -7.91
N ARG A 123 -13.80 -17.50 -8.84
CA ARG A 123 -14.84 -16.47 -9.01
C ARG A 123 -15.46 -16.20 -7.63
N LEU A 124 -15.43 -14.95 -7.17
CA LEU A 124 -15.97 -14.61 -5.86
C LEU A 124 -17.48 -14.85 -5.88
N HIS A 125 -17.92 -15.93 -5.21
CA HIS A 125 -19.34 -16.12 -4.93
C HIS A 125 -19.66 -15.31 -3.68
N PHE A 126 -20.20 -14.11 -3.88
CA PHE A 126 -20.68 -13.29 -2.77
C PHE A 126 -22.02 -13.86 -2.28
N PRO A 127 -22.19 -14.19 -0.99
CA PRO A 127 -23.52 -14.19 -0.42
C PRO A 127 -23.99 -12.73 -0.41
N LEU A 128 -25.04 -12.44 -1.20
CA LEU A 128 -25.77 -11.18 -1.08
C LEU A 128 -26.20 -11.06 0.39
N ARG A 129 -25.58 -10.16 1.15
CA ARG A 129 -26.16 -9.70 2.42
C ARG A 129 -27.39 -8.90 2.04
N GLY A 130 -28.54 -9.56 2.05
CA GLY A 130 -29.84 -8.93 1.97
C GLY A 130 -29.93 -7.83 3.03
N ARG A 131 -30.29 -6.64 2.58
CA ARG A 131 -31.01 -5.67 3.40
C ARG A 131 -32.49 -5.94 3.24
#